data_AF-A0A1H7K544-F1
#
_entry.id   AF-A0A1H7K544-F1
#
_cell.length_a   1.000
_cell.length_b   1.000
_cell.length_c   1.000
_cell.angle_alpha   90.00
_cell.angle_beta   90.00
_cell.angle_gamma   90.00
#
_symmetry.space_group_name_H-M   'P 1'
#
loop_
_entity.id
_entity.type
_entity.pdbx_description
1 polymer ?
#
loop_
_entity_poly.entity_id
_entity_poly.type
_entity_poly.pdbx_seq_one_letter_code
_entity_poly.pdbx_strand_id
1 'polypeptide(L)'
;MKLKNSIFAGLCSAALAASIIPVSAEGSDTVFCEAVPDNVRILGRTVYNDDSLWLANSVSGVEFTVTGSQVTFNLNVSGDPTRIGVYLNGQLYQRGLIGGSTKASKKGSVTVPLADGENTVKLIKLSESMQSELGIDSIETDKGASIKPTEAMERKLEFIGDSITCGYGIDLPLKDPDTGKNNTFSTVSEDASKTYAYQIAEMFDADVNFFSMSGCGIWCNYGGNRDHTMEKYYTKSSLNTWNSISSTGYTLIQSFDWDFAQYQPDCIVINLGTNDWSYFGSHIEETDNFEESYADFLKMVRDNNPDAKIICTLGMMGADLFGNIESAVDSYKTETGDEEVYTLELETIDKTSEGYGVDYHPMAATNTRVAAEELGPFIAEIMDWKLGTMPDDGTLTHTPDDLVVGEYHEQRENQDDESSAAPESSAADSSDASSGSESASSDSNNSSNQTGTTTNPNNSNQNPTTGLAGGMAMIALMGGAVIMSKRKE
;
A
#
# COMPACT_ATOMS: atom_id res chain seq x y z
N MET A 1 37.45 -39.08 57.10
CA MET A 1 37.33 -40.29 56.26
C MET A 1 35.87 -40.47 55.83
N LYS A 2 35.52 -39.97 54.64
CA LYS A 2 34.30 -40.30 53.90
C LYS A 2 34.63 -40.17 52.42
N LEU A 3 34.51 -41.27 51.69
CA LEU A 3 34.45 -41.33 50.22
C LEU A 3 33.16 -40.62 49.74
N LYS A 4 33.21 -39.99 48.56
CA LYS A 4 32.51 -40.49 47.35
C LYS A 4 32.70 -39.57 46.14
N ASN A 5 33.25 -40.21 45.09
CA ASN A 5 32.88 -40.20 43.68
C ASN A 5 32.77 -38.87 42.92
N SER A 6 33.82 -38.65 42.13
CA SER A 6 33.85 -37.94 40.85
C SER A 6 32.83 -38.48 39.84
N ILE A 7 32.03 -37.60 39.24
CA ILE A 7 31.26 -37.86 38.02
C ILE A 7 31.88 -37.00 36.91
N PHE A 8 32.30 -37.66 35.85
CA PHE A 8 32.78 -37.08 34.60
C PHE A 8 31.63 -36.42 33.86
N ALA A 9 31.85 -35.17 33.43
CA ALA A 9 30.99 -34.47 32.48
C ALA A 9 31.20 -35.05 31.07
N GLY A 10 30.16 -35.62 30.49
CA GLY A 10 30.09 -35.94 29.07
C GLY A 10 29.14 -34.95 28.40
N LEU A 11 29.68 -33.97 27.69
CA LEU A 11 28.92 -33.17 26.73
C LEU A 11 28.55 -34.06 25.54
N CYS A 12 27.26 -34.29 25.31
CA CYS A 12 26.75 -34.73 24.02
C CYS A 12 26.36 -33.49 23.21
N SER A 13 27.29 -33.01 22.39
CA SER A 13 26.99 -32.10 21.29
C SER A 13 26.39 -32.92 20.15
N ALA A 14 25.07 -32.87 19.98
CA ALA A 14 24.43 -33.34 18.75
C ALA A 14 24.54 -32.21 17.71
N ALA A 15 25.56 -32.28 16.86
CA ALA A 15 25.61 -31.49 15.65
C ALA A 15 24.58 -32.05 14.67
N LEU A 16 23.49 -31.32 14.42
CA LEU A 16 22.69 -31.54 13.20
C LEU A 16 23.55 -31.04 12.04
N ALA A 17 24.26 -31.97 11.39
CA ALA A 17 24.83 -31.73 10.08
C ALA A 17 23.66 -31.63 9.10
N ALA A 18 23.27 -30.41 8.73
CA ALA A 18 22.47 -30.15 7.55
C ALA A 18 23.21 -30.77 6.36
N SER A 19 22.69 -31.90 5.88
CA SER A 19 23.16 -32.52 4.66
C SER A 19 22.63 -31.66 3.52
N ILE A 20 23.48 -30.75 3.05
CA ILE A 20 23.29 -30.11 1.74
C ILE A 20 23.48 -31.24 0.74
N ILE A 21 22.38 -31.90 0.38
CA ILE A 21 22.33 -32.71 -0.82
C ILE A 21 22.20 -31.69 -1.95
N PRO A 22 23.19 -31.58 -2.85
CA PRO A 22 22.97 -30.86 -4.09
C PRO A 22 21.91 -31.65 -4.84
N VAL A 23 20.66 -31.16 -4.85
CA VAL A 23 19.70 -31.58 -5.85
C VAL A 23 20.33 -31.20 -7.18
N SER A 24 20.77 -32.24 -7.89
CA SER A 24 21.13 -32.13 -9.29
C SER A 24 19.93 -31.51 -9.99
N ALA A 25 20.10 -30.30 -10.51
CA ALA A 25 19.19 -29.69 -11.47
C ALA A 25 19.19 -30.57 -12.74
N GLU A 26 18.41 -31.65 -12.73
CA GLU A 26 17.61 -31.96 -13.90
C GLU A 26 16.78 -30.70 -14.12
N GLY A 27 17.03 -29.99 -15.21
CA GLY A 27 16.34 -28.73 -15.49
C GLY A 27 14.84 -28.98 -15.41
N SER A 28 14.21 -28.51 -14.33
CA SER A 28 12.77 -28.45 -14.26
C SER A 28 12.37 -27.50 -15.37
N ASP A 29 11.79 -28.03 -16.44
CA ASP A 29 11.12 -27.20 -17.43
C ASP A 29 10.11 -26.34 -16.65
N THR A 30 10.32 -25.04 -16.55
CA THR A 30 9.38 -24.10 -15.95
C THR A 30 8.50 -23.46 -17.02
N VAL A 31 7.34 -22.98 -16.61
CA VAL A 31 6.42 -22.21 -17.45
C VAL A 31 6.12 -20.88 -16.79
N PHE A 32 5.94 -19.85 -17.62
CA PHE A 32 5.59 -18.50 -17.21
C PHE A 32 4.13 -18.23 -17.57
N CYS A 33 3.44 -17.55 -16.69
CA CYS A 33 2.08 -17.08 -16.89
C CYS A 33 1.94 -15.64 -16.44
N GLU A 34 1.09 -14.90 -17.15
CA GLU A 34 0.78 -13.51 -16.84
C GLU A 34 -0.24 -13.45 -15.70
N ALA A 35 -0.16 -12.39 -14.89
CA ALA A 35 -1.12 -12.08 -13.84
C ALA A 35 -2.39 -11.42 -14.42
N VAL A 36 -3.12 -12.17 -15.23
CA VAL A 36 -4.38 -11.76 -15.88
C VAL A 36 -5.58 -12.51 -15.30
N PRO A 37 -6.83 -12.00 -15.42
CA PRO A 37 -8.01 -12.60 -14.80
C PRO A 37 -8.27 -14.08 -15.13
N ASP A 38 -7.81 -14.56 -16.29
CA ASP A 38 -7.93 -15.97 -16.69
C ASP A 38 -7.03 -16.91 -15.86
N ASN A 39 -5.93 -16.38 -15.29
CA ASN A 39 -4.95 -17.14 -14.52
C ASN A 39 -5.07 -16.89 -13.02
N VAL A 40 -5.40 -15.66 -12.62
CA VAL A 40 -5.37 -15.24 -11.21
C VAL A 40 -6.57 -14.35 -10.88
N ARG A 41 -7.02 -14.43 -9.63
CA ARG A 41 -7.99 -13.48 -9.09
C ARG A 41 -7.26 -12.20 -8.73
N ILE A 42 -7.68 -11.09 -9.32
CA ILE A 42 -7.10 -9.76 -9.08
C ILE A 42 -7.73 -9.15 -7.83
N LEU A 43 -6.91 -8.62 -6.93
CA LEU A 43 -7.32 -8.00 -5.68
C LEU A 43 -6.98 -6.50 -5.71
N GLY A 44 -7.90 -5.64 -5.26
CA GLY A 44 -7.67 -4.19 -5.25
C GLY A 44 -7.85 -3.52 -6.61
N ARG A 45 -7.68 -2.18 -6.63
CA ARG A 45 -7.56 -1.41 -7.88
C ARG A 45 -6.16 -1.60 -8.47
N THR A 46 -6.08 -2.21 -9.64
CA THR A 46 -4.82 -2.55 -10.34
C THR A 46 -4.86 -2.10 -11.80
N VAL A 47 -3.70 -1.90 -12.41
CA VAL A 47 -3.59 -1.53 -13.83
C VAL A 47 -2.64 -2.48 -14.54
N TYR A 48 -3.07 -3.07 -15.65
CA TYR A 48 -2.16 -3.78 -16.55
C TYR A 48 -1.50 -2.78 -17.49
N ASN A 49 -0.17 -2.65 -17.44
CA ASN A 49 0.59 -1.71 -18.26
C ASN A 49 2.01 -2.24 -18.53
N ASP A 50 2.48 -2.12 -19.77
CA ASP A 50 3.81 -2.58 -20.21
C ASP A 50 4.12 -4.02 -19.74
N ASP A 51 3.21 -4.95 -20.08
CA ASP A 51 3.30 -6.40 -19.81
C ASP A 51 3.36 -6.81 -18.33
N SER A 52 2.98 -5.91 -17.41
CA SER A 52 2.96 -6.20 -15.98
C SER A 52 1.62 -5.79 -15.36
N LEU A 53 1.18 -6.55 -14.36
CA LEU A 53 0.09 -6.13 -13.48
C LEU A 53 0.66 -5.23 -12.38
N TRP A 54 0.28 -3.95 -12.39
CA TRP A 54 0.78 -2.97 -11.43
C TRP A 54 -0.18 -2.73 -10.26
N LEU A 55 0.43 -2.70 -9.07
CA LEU A 55 -0.19 -2.58 -7.76
C LEU A 55 0.30 -1.28 -7.08
N ALA A 56 -0.59 -0.30 -6.88
CA ALA A 56 -0.29 0.93 -6.15
C ALA A 56 -0.86 0.92 -4.74
N ASN A 57 -2.16 0.63 -4.60
CA ASN A 57 -2.85 0.78 -3.34
C ASN A 57 -2.48 -0.34 -2.37
N SER A 58 -2.56 -0.07 -1.07
CA SER A 58 -2.45 -1.12 -0.06
C SER A 58 -3.48 -2.23 -0.32
N VAL A 59 -3.13 -3.45 0.07
CA VAL A 59 -3.89 -4.70 -0.07
C VAL A 59 -4.28 -5.09 -1.50
N SER A 60 -3.80 -4.38 -2.53
CA SER A 60 -3.88 -4.84 -3.91
C SER A 60 -2.92 -6.01 -4.15
N GLY A 61 -3.28 -6.92 -5.07
CA GLY A 61 -2.57 -8.18 -5.19
C GLY A 61 -3.22 -9.19 -6.13
N VAL A 62 -2.83 -10.45 -5.97
CA VAL A 62 -3.38 -11.59 -6.71
C VAL A 62 -3.58 -12.79 -5.79
N GLU A 63 -4.58 -13.61 -6.08
CA GLU A 63 -4.78 -14.91 -5.45
C GLU A 63 -5.18 -15.98 -6.48
N PHE A 64 -4.65 -17.19 -6.34
CA PHE A 64 -4.94 -18.29 -7.26
C PHE A 64 -4.66 -19.64 -6.60
N THR A 65 -5.23 -20.68 -7.21
CA THR A 65 -4.87 -22.07 -6.92
C THR A 65 -3.79 -22.54 -7.88
N VAL A 66 -2.83 -23.31 -7.38
CA VAL A 66 -1.70 -23.83 -8.14
C VAL A 66 -1.31 -25.25 -7.70
N THR A 67 -0.98 -26.11 -8.65
CA THR A 67 -0.31 -27.39 -8.41
C THR A 67 1.16 -27.31 -8.79
N GLY A 68 2.03 -28.12 -8.18
CA GLY A 68 3.45 -28.19 -8.53
C GLY A 68 4.30 -28.29 -7.28
N SER A 69 5.60 -28.10 -7.44
CA SER A 69 6.58 -28.08 -6.35
C SER A 69 6.86 -26.68 -5.83
N GLN A 70 6.68 -25.65 -6.65
CA GLN A 70 6.86 -24.25 -6.28
C GLN A 70 6.10 -23.29 -7.20
N VAL A 71 5.92 -22.06 -6.71
CA VAL A 71 5.56 -20.90 -7.54
C VAL A 71 6.52 -19.75 -7.24
N THR A 72 6.92 -19.02 -8.27
CA THR A 72 7.79 -17.84 -8.15
C THR A 72 7.09 -16.62 -8.75
N PHE A 73 7.01 -15.55 -7.97
CA PHE A 73 6.60 -14.23 -8.47
C PHE A 73 7.83 -13.46 -8.92
N ASN A 74 7.88 -13.04 -10.18
CA ASN A 74 8.89 -12.12 -10.70
C ASN A 74 8.33 -10.70 -10.63
N LEU A 75 9.03 -9.84 -9.89
CA LEU A 75 8.50 -8.59 -9.39
C LEU A 75 9.40 -7.41 -9.77
N ASN A 76 8.78 -6.26 -9.97
CA ASN A 76 9.42 -4.99 -10.30
C ASN A 76 8.88 -3.86 -9.40
N VAL A 77 9.75 -2.99 -8.91
CA VAL A 77 9.43 -1.94 -7.93
C VAL A 77 9.74 -0.58 -8.50
N SER A 78 8.77 0.33 -8.47
CA SER A 78 8.96 1.74 -8.76
C SER A 78 8.79 2.57 -7.48
N GLY A 79 9.82 3.29 -7.07
CA GLY A 79 9.83 4.07 -5.82
C GLY A 79 10.74 3.46 -4.75
N ASP A 80 10.33 3.63 -3.49
CA ASP A 80 11.00 3.04 -2.34
C ASP A 80 10.77 1.52 -2.26
N PRO A 81 11.56 0.76 -1.48
CA PRO A 81 11.30 -0.66 -1.27
C PRO A 81 9.84 -0.91 -0.86
N THR A 82 9.16 -1.78 -1.58
CA THR A 82 7.74 -2.11 -1.35
C THR A 82 7.62 -3.18 -0.29
N ARG A 83 6.71 -3.01 0.68
CA ARG A 83 6.39 -4.09 1.62
C ARG A 83 5.31 -4.98 1.04
N ILE A 84 5.51 -6.29 1.09
CA ILE A 84 4.56 -7.30 0.59
C ILE A 84 4.33 -8.39 1.62
N GLY A 85 3.17 -9.05 1.52
CA GLY A 85 2.83 -10.27 2.24
C GLY A 85 2.51 -11.38 1.24
N VAL A 86 3.03 -12.58 1.49
CA VAL A 86 2.77 -13.78 0.70
C VAL A 86 2.18 -14.85 1.61
N TYR A 87 1.02 -15.37 1.22
CA TYR A 87 0.26 -16.36 1.98
C TYR A 87 0.19 -17.66 1.19
N LEU A 88 0.30 -18.78 1.90
CA LEU A 88 0.14 -20.14 1.39
C LEU A 88 -0.96 -20.83 2.18
N ASN A 89 -2.01 -21.27 1.49
CA ASN A 89 -3.16 -21.97 2.07
C ASN A 89 -3.80 -21.19 3.24
N GLY A 90 -3.95 -19.88 3.08
CA GLY A 90 -4.55 -18.99 4.09
C GLY A 90 -3.65 -18.71 5.30
N GLN A 91 -2.35 -19.03 5.23
CA GLN A 91 -1.38 -18.74 6.28
C GLN A 91 -0.28 -17.85 5.74
N LEU A 92 0.11 -16.83 6.50
CA LEU A 92 1.23 -15.95 6.17
C LEU A 92 2.50 -16.80 6.06
N TYR A 93 3.04 -16.86 4.85
CA TYR A 93 4.25 -17.62 4.55
C TYR A 93 5.50 -16.74 4.71
N GLN A 94 5.50 -15.56 4.09
CA GLN A 94 6.57 -14.57 4.23
C GLN A 94 6.01 -13.14 4.17
N ARG A 95 6.67 -12.21 4.85
CA ARG A 95 6.39 -10.77 4.79
C ARG A 95 7.71 -10.01 4.82
N GLY A 96 7.79 -8.91 4.07
CA GLY A 96 8.96 -8.03 4.13
C GLY A 96 9.09 -7.13 2.92
N LEU A 97 10.29 -6.58 2.72
CA LEU A 97 10.56 -5.60 1.67
C LEU A 97 11.15 -6.23 0.41
N ILE A 98 10.66 -5.78 -0.75
CA ILE A 98 11.26 -6.01 -2.06
C ILE A 98 11.68 -4.70 -2.71
N GLY A 99 12.75 -4.73 -3.52
CA GLY A 99 13.42 -3.54 -4.05
C GLY A 99 14.64 -3.20 -3.18
N GLY A 100 15.84 -3.34 -3.74
CA GLY A 100 17.09 -3.26 -2.97
C GLY A 100 17.37 -1.87 -2.38
N SER A 101 18.17 -1.83 -1.31
CA SER A 101 18.68 -0.59 -0.67
C SER A 101 19.69 0.19 -1.54
N THR A 102 20.13 -0.39 -2.64
CA THR A 102 20.98 0.27 -3.64
C THR A 102 20.17 0.47 -4.90
N LYS A 103 20.33 1.64 -5.53
CA LYS A 103 19.62 2.09 -6.75
C LYS A 103 19.77 1.16 -7.99
N ALA A 104 20.31 -0.04 -7.85
CA ALA A 104 20.75 -0.91 -8.95
C ALA A 104 19.86 -2.14 -9.22
N SER A 105 18.97 -2.59 -8.32
CA SER A 105 17.94 -3.59 -8.71
C SER A 105 16.57 -3.26 -8.12
N LYS A 106 15.73 -2.68 -9.00
CA LYS A 106 14.28 -2.53 -8.82
C LYS A 106 13.52 -3.83 -9.05
N LYS A 107 14.19 -4.89 -9.51
CA LYS A 107 13.61 -6.20 -9.76
C LYS A 107 14.08 -7.24 -8.75
N GLY A 108 13.26 -8.25 -8.52
CA GLY A 108 13.58 -9.42 -7.70
C GLY A 108 12.52 -10.51 -7.87
N SER A 109 12.65 -11.60 -7.15
CA SER A 109 11.65 -12.67 -7.14
C SER A 109 11.32 -13.16 -5.73
N VAL A 110 10.15 -13.76 -5.58
CA VAL A 110 9.73 -14.44 -4.34
C VAL A 110 9.21 -15.82 -4.69
N THR A 111 9.87 -16.85 -4.16
CA THR A 111 9.51 -18.25 -4.40
C THR A 111 8.81 -18.85 -3.17
N VAL A 112 7.68 -19.50 -3.42
CA VAL A 112 6.90 -20.23 -2.43
C VAL A 112 6.95 -21.73 -2.76
N PRO A 113 7.54 -22.57 -1.90
CA PRO A 113 7.46 -24.02 -2.05
C PRO A 113 6.02 -24.49 -1.78
N LEU A 114 5.56 -25.42 -2.61
CA LEU A 114 4.21 -25.96 -2.56
C LEU A 114 4.22 -27.36 -1.93
N ALA A 115 3.15 -27.69 -1.22
CA ALA A 115 2.90 -29.08 -0.81
C ALA A 115 2.30 -29.88 -1.98
N ASP A 116 2.38 -31.22 -1.91
CA ASP A 116 1.75 -32.09 -2.91
C ASP A 116 0.24 -31.79 -3.04
N GLY A 117 -0.22 -31.61 -4.28
CA GLY A 117 -1.63 -31.32 -4.59
C GLY A 117 -1.86 -29.87 -5.01
N GLU A 118 -3.10 -29.42 -4.84
CA GLU A 118 -3.50 -28.04 -5.13
C GLU A 118 -3.30 -27.17 -3.87
N ASN A 119 -2.67 -26.02 -4.05
CA ASN A 119 -2.41 -25.03 -3.01
C ASN A 119 -3.03 -23.70 -3.41
N THR A 120 -3.44 -22.88 -2.45
CA THR A 120 -3.85 -21.48 -2.68
C THR A 120 -2.70 -20.56 -2.33
N VAL A 121 -2.35 -19.65 -3.22
CA VAL A 121 -1.28 -18.67 -3.02
C VAL A 121 -1.84 -17.26 -3.21
N LYS A 122 -1.55 -16.37 -2.26
CA LYS A 122 -1.95 -14.95 -2.29
C LYS A 122 -0.70 -14.08 -2.11
N LEU A 123 -0.52 -13.09 -2.98
CA LEU A 123 0.46 -12.01 -2.82
C LEU A 123 -0.28 -10.69 -2.73
N ILE A 124 0.00 -9.89 -1.70
CA ILE A 124 -0.56 -8.54 -1.54
C ILE A 124 0.54 -7.52 -1.24
N LYS A 125 0.35 -6.31 -1.76
CA LYS A 125 1.11 -5.12 -1.40
C LYS A 125 0.61 -4.61 -0.04
N LEU A 126 1.52 -4.36 0.89
CA LEU A 126 1.19 -3.91 2.25
C LEU A 126 1.44 -2.43 2.48
N SER A 127 2.43 -1.86 1.79
CA SER A 127 2.73 -0.43 1.88
C SER A 127 1.81 0.39 0.99
N GLU A 128 1.63 1.68 1.30
CA GLU A 128 0.75 2.59 0.57
C GLU A 128 1.30 3.03 -0.80
N SER A 129 0.47 3.69 -1.62
CA SER A 129 0.84 4.20 -2.94
C SER A 129 1.89 5.31 -2.88
N MET A 130 1.94 6.06 -1.77
CA MET A 130 2.89 7.16 -1.61
C MET A 130 4.35 6.70 -1.62
N GLN A 131 4.62 5.45 -1.20
CA GLN A 131 5.99 4.91 -1.09
C GLN A 131 6.47 4.35 -2.43
N SER A 132 5.66 3.48 -3.04
CA SER A 132 6.02 2.73 -4.25
C SER A 132 4.86 2.04 -4.93
N GLU A 133 5.12 1.59 -6.15
CA GLU A 133 4.27 0.75 -6.98
C GLU A 133 4.99 -0.57 -7.30
N LEU A 134 4.26 -1.67 -7.31
CA LEU A 134 4.79 -3.02 -7.55
C LEU A 134 4.18 -3.62 -8.82
N GLY A 135 5.03 -3.97 -9.78
CA GLY A 135 4.67 -4.76 -10.95
C GLY A 135 4.86 -6.24 -10.68
N ILE A 136 3.85 -7.04 -11.03
CA ILE A 136 4.00 -8.49 -11.23
C ILE A 136 4.28 -8.70 -12.71
N ASP A 137 5.55 -8.90 -13.04
CA ASP A 137 6.00 -9.10 -14.42
C ASP A 137 5.63 -10.51 -14.91
N SER A 138 5.73 -11.54 -14.05
CA SER A 138 5.28 -12.90 -14.36
C SER A 138 5.14 -13.79 -13.13
N ILE A 139 4.38 -14.87 -13.28
CA ILE A 139 4.28 -15.98 -12.33
C ILE A 139 4.91 -17.21 -13.00
N GLU A 140 5.88 -17.82 -12.33
CA GLU A 140 6.60 -19.00 -12.81
C GLU A 140 6.26 -20.22 -11.96
N THR A 141 6.07 -21.38 -12.61
CA THR A 141 5.85 -22.66 -11.93
C THR A 141 6.32 -23.84 -12.80
N ASP A 142 6.14 -25.06 -12.32
CA ASP A 142 6.54 -26.29 -13.02
C ASP A 142 5.73 -26.49 -14.31
N LYS A 143 6.37 -26.99 -15.37
CA LYS A 143 5.67 -27.38 -16.59
C LYS A 143 4.62 -28.46 -16.30
N GLY A 144 3.40 -28.20 -16.74
CA GLY A 144 2.25 -29.08 -16.50
C GLY A 144 1.50 -28.75 -15.20
N ALA A 145 1.94 -27.77 -14.43
CA ALA A 145 1.15 -27.18 -13.36
C ALA A 145 -0.17 -26.60 -13.88
N SER A 146 -1.22 -26.73 -13.07
CA SER A 146 -2.47 -25.99 -13.23
C SER A 146 -2.40 -24.72 -12.42
N ILE A 147 -2.76 -23.58 -13.01
CA ILE A 147 -2.99 -22.30 -12.33
C ILE A 147 -4.41 -21.84 -12.67
N LYS A 148 -5.17 -21.43 -11.65
CA LYS A 148 -6.55 -20.93 -11.83
C LYS A 148 -6.86 -19.83 -10.81
N PRO A 149 -7.63 -18.80 -11.19
CA PRO A 149 -8.11 -17.81 -10.24
C PRO A 149 -8.91 -18.51 -9.13
N THR A 150 -8.80 -18.00 -7.89
CA THR A 150 -9.79 -18.36 -6.86
C THR A 150 -11.14 -17.72 -7.20
N GLU A 151 -12.20 -18.22 -6.56
CA GLU A 151 -13.53 -17.62 -6.70
C GLU A 151 -13.56 -16.24 -6.03
N ALA A 152 -14.32 -15.31 -6.61
CA ALA A 152 -14.56 -14.01 -5.97
C ALA A 152 -15.40 -14.18 -4.70
N MET A 153 -15.14 -13.35 -3.69
CA MET A 153 -15.94 -13.37 -2.48
C MET A 153 -17.32 -12.74 -2.74
N GLU A 154 -18.34 -13.26 -2.04
CA GLU A 154 -19.71 -12.74 -2.18
C GLU A 154 -19.83 -11.32 -1.65
N ARG A 155 -19.05 -10.97 -0.61
CA ARG A 155 -19.07 -9.69 0.08
C ARG A 155 -17.93 -8.81 -0.39
N LYS A 156 -18.20 -7.53 -0.58
CA LYS A 156 -17.24 -6.53 -1.08
C LYS A 156 -17.24 -5.28 -0.21
N LEU A 157 -16.05 -4.88 0.24
CA LEU A 157 -15.82 -3.71 1.07
C LEU A 157 -14.85 -2.74 0.38
N GLU A 158 -15.08 -1.44 0.51
CA GLU A 158 -14.06 -0.43 0.18
C GLU A 158 -13.78 0.44 1.39
N PHE A 159 -12.50 0.62 1.73
CA PHE A 159 -12.07 1.53 2.78
C PHE A 159 -11.33 2.71 2.13
N ILE A 160 -11.93 3.89 2.26
CA ILE A 160 -11.38 5.17 1.83
C ILE A 160 -10.81 5.86 3.07
N GLY A 161 -9.55 6.24 3.06
CA GLY A 161 -8.94 6.76 4.29
C GLY A 161 -7.58 7.41 4.14
N ASP A 162 -6.95 7.62 5.28
CA ASP A 162 -5.61 8.19 5.40
C ASP A 162 -4.57 7.16 5.91
N SER A 163 -3.53 7.65 6.58
CA SER A 163 -2.44 6.86 7.17
C SER A 163 -2.90 5.78 8.14
N ILE A 164 -4.05 5.98 8.81
CA ILE A 164 -4.65 4.99 9.71
C ILE A 164 -5.06 3.75 8.92
N THR A 165 -5.67 3.95 7.75
CA THR A 165 -6.08 2.85 6.85
C THR A 165 -4.89 2.26 6.10
N CYS A 166 -3.84 3.04 5.84
CA CYS A 166 -2.58 2.52 5.28
C CYS A 166 -1.81 1.59 6.24
N GLY A 167 -2.06 1.69 7.55
CA GLY A 167 -1.27 0.99 8.56
C GLY A 167 0.07 1.66 8.83
N TYR A 168 0.13 2.99 8.70
CA TYR A 168 1.35 3.78 8.87
C TYR A 168 2.01 3.51 10.23
N GLY A 169 3.25 3.00 10.20
CA GLY A 169 4.06 2.80 11.40
C GLY A 169 3.51 1.78 12.40
N ILE A 170 2.51 0.97 12.02
CA ILE A 170 1.79 0.03 12.90
C ILE A 170 2.71 -1.00 13.58
N ASP A 171 3.84 -1.33 12.95
CA ASP A 171 4.84 -2.27 13.45
C ASP A 171 5.98 -1.64 14.25
N LEU A 172 5.97 -0.32 14.41
CA LEU A 172 7.05 0.39 15.08
C LEU A 172 6.51 1.20 16.28
N PRO A 173 6.50 0.60 17.49
CA PRO A 173 6.04 1.29 18.68
C PRO A 173 6.87 2.54 18.98
N LEU A 174 6.23 3.57 19.55
CA LEU A 174 6.94 4.69 20.16
C LEU A 174 7.78 4.19 21.33
N LYS A 175 9.05 4.61 21.37
CA LYS A 175 9.97 4.25 22.46
C LYS A 175 9.56 4.90 23.78
N ASP A 176 9.06 6.12 23.72
CA ASP A 176 8.67 6.90 24.88
C ASP A 176 7.62 7.95 24.46
N PRO A 177 6.33 7.64 24.63
CA PRO A 177 5.24 8.54 24.23
C PRO A 177 5.18 9.82 25.09
N ASP A 178 5.79 9.83 26.29
CA ASP A 178 5.78 10.97 27.21
C ASP A 178 6.87 11.99 26.92
N THR A 179 8.01 11.56 26.36
CA THR A 179 9.13 12.47 26.03
C THR A 179 9.13 12.99 24.60
N GLY A 180 8.18 12.53 23.77
CA GLY A 180 8.10 12.90 22.35
C GLY A 180 9.26 12.36 21.51
N LYS A 181 10.03 11.40 22.03
CA LYS A 181 11.10 10.74 21.28
C LYS A 181 10.48 9.74 20.31
N ASN A 182 10.34 10.20 19.08
CA ASN A 182 9.72 9.44 18.01
C ASN A 182 10.76 8.62 17.23
N ASN A 183 10.35 7.45 16.76
CA ASN A 183 11.09 6.78 15.68
C ASN A 183 10.65 7.42 14.36
N THR A 184 11.49 7.35 13.33
CA THR A 184 11.10 7.85 12.00
C THR A 184 10.41 6.73 11.25
N PHE A 185 9.32 7.06 10.56
CA PHE A 185 8.65 6.15 9.65
C PHE A 185 9.62 5.57 8.62
N SER A 186 9.36 4.32 8.26
CA SER A 186 9.97 3.65 7.11
C SER A 186 8.98 2.62 6.57
N THR A 187 9.11 2.24 5.30
CA THR A 187 8.17 1.32 4.65
C THR A 187 8.07 -0.05 5.36
N VAL A 188 9.15 -0.50 6.02
CA VAL A 188 9.16 -1.75 6.82
C VAL A 188 8.29 -1.66 8.08
N SER A 189 7.87 -0.46 8.49
CA SER A 189 7.00 -0.28 9.65
C SER A 189 5.52 -0.15 9.30
N GLU A 190 5.19 -0.06 8.01
CA GLU A 190 3.82 0.05 7.50
C GLU A 190 3.27 -1.32 7.14
N ASP A 191 2.13 -1.72 7.70
CA ASP A 191 1.49 -3.01 7.41
C ASP A 191 -0.03 -2.89 7.33
N ALA A 192 -0.56 -2.72 6.11
CA ALA A 192 -2.00 -2.65 5.91
C ALA A 192 -2.76 -3.91 6.37
N SER A 193 -2.12 -5.08 6.41
CA SER A 193 -2.77 -6.33 6.83
C SER A 193 -3.09 -6.39 8.33
N LYS A 194 -2.51 -5.48 9.13
CA LYS A 194 -2.79 -5.38 10.57
C LYS A 194 -3.84 -4.32 10.92
N THR A 195 -4.34 -3.61 9.92
CA THR A 195 -5.29 -2.51 10.12
C THR A 195 -6.69 -3.01 10.46
N TYR A 196 -7.49 -2.15 11.08
CA TYR A 196 -8.88 -2.42 11.37
C TYR A 196 -9.65 -2.84 10.11
N ALA A 197 -9.37 -2.18 8.98
CA ALA A 197 -10.01 -2.40 7.70
C ALA A 197 -9.74 -3.80 7.14
N TYR A 198 -8.49 -4.27 7.18
CA TYR A 198 -8.14 -5.61 6.69
C TYR A 198 -8.72 -6.69 7.60
N GLN A 199 -8.63 -6.49 8.92
CA GLN A 199 -9.19 -7.41 9.89
C GLN A 199 -10.72 -7.55 9.74
N ILE A 200 -11.43 -6.45 9.50
CA ILE A 200 -12.89 -6.48 9.23
C ILE A 200 -13.20 -7.29 7.97
N ALA A 201 -12.43 -7.10 6.88
CA ALA A 201 -12.64 -7.85 5.65
C ALA A 201 -12.45 -9.36 5.85
N GLU A 202 -11.38 -9.76 6.53
CA GLU A 202 -11.12 -11.18 6.85
C GLU A 202 -12.18 -11.75 7.82
N MET A 203 -12.67 -10.97 8.79
CA MET A 203 -13.76 -11.37 9.69
C MET A 203 -15.10 -11.57 8.96
N PHE A 204 -15.30 -10.88 7.83
CA PHE A 204 -16.50 -11.04 7.01
C PHE A 204 -16.34 -12.03 5.86
N ASP A 205 -15.14 -12.57 5.63
CA ASP A 205 -14.82 -13.35 4.42
C ASP A 205 -15.17 -12.56 3.15
N ALA A 206 -14.66 -11.32 3.09
CA ALA A 206 -15.01 -10.33 2.08
C ALA A 206 -13.79 -9.91 1.25
N ASP A 207 -14.03 -9.64 -0.03
CA ASP A 207 -13.06 -8.90 -0.84
C ASP A 207 -13.00 -7.46 -0.39
N VAL A 208 -11.81 -6.87 -0.49
CA VAL A 208 -11.58 -5.51 0.01
C VAL A 208 -10.68 -4.68 -0.90
N ASN A 209 -11.10 -3.44 -1.14
CA ASN A 209 -10.28 -2.39 -1.73
C ASN A 209 -9.87 -1.39 -0.65
N PHE A 210 -8.58 -1.04 -0.59
CA PHE A 210 -8.16 0.17 0.11
C PHE A 210 -7.91 1.27 -0.91
N PHE A 211 -8.44 2.45 -0.62
CA PHE A 211 -8.15 3.68 -1.35
C PHE A 211 -7.73 4.75 -0.34
N SER A 212 -6.50 4.62 0.15
CA SER A 212 -5.98 5.43 1.23
C SER A 212 -4.56 5.94 0.99
N MET A 213 -4.26 7.12 1.52
CA MET A 213 -2.94 7.75 1.45
C MET A 213 -2.67 8.57 2.71
N SER A 214 -1.48 8.39 3.29
CA SER A 214 -1.03 9.11 4.46
C SER A 214 -1.08 10.62 4.24
N GLY A 215 -1.64 11.34 5.23
CA GLY A 215 -1.77 12.80 5.18
C GLY A 215 -2.91 13.31 4.29
N CYS A 216 -3.66 12.45 3.60
CA CYS A 216 -4.78 12.85 2.76
C CYS A 216 -6.00 13.28 3.61
N GLY A 217 -6.70 14.32 3.17
CA GLY A 217 -7.95 14.78 3.77
C GLY A 217 -9.02 15.07 2.73
N ILE A 218 -10.17 15.54 3.21
CA ILE A 218 -11.33 15.90 2.38
C ILE A 218 -11.17 17.32 1.82
N TRP A 219 -10.94 18.30 2.69
CA TRP A 219 -10.74 19.70 2.33
C TRP A 219 -9.27 20.04 2.13
N CYS A 220 -8.41 19.51 2.99
CA CYS A 220 -6.98 19.72 2.94
C CYS A 220 -6.20 18.55 3.53
N ASN A 221 -4.97 18.40 3.06
CA ASN A 221 -4.02 17.46 3.61
C ASN A 221 -3.41 17.96 4.91
N TYR A 222 -2.66 17.07 5.55
CA TYR A 222 -1.87 17.42 6.72
C TYR A 222 -0.98 18.64 6.44
N GLY A 223 -1.12 19.69 7.27
CA GLY A 223 -0.46 20.98 7.09
C GLY A 223 -1.24 22.01 6.27
N GLY A 224 -2.49 21.72 5.89
CA GLY A 224 -3.44 22.68 5.33
C GLY A 224 -3.35 22.91 3.81
N ASN A 225 -2.57 22.11 3.07
CA ASN A 225 -2.52 22.21 1.61
C ASN A 225 -3.72 21.48 0.96
N ARG A 226 -4.35 22.10 -0.03
CA ARG A 226 -5.49 21.57 -0.79
C ARG A 226 -5.12 20.90 -2.11
N ASP A 227 -3.84 20.73 -2.44
CA ASP A 227 -3.38 20.27 -3.76
C ASP A 227 -3.65 18.79 -4.01
N HIS A 228 -3.64 17.94 -2.97
CA HIS A 228 -3.73 16.48 -3.10
C HIS A 228 -4.78 15.86 -2.16
N THR A 229 -6.01 16.38 -2.21
CA THR A 229 -7.18 15.93 -1.45
C THR A 229 -7.88 14.74 -2.14
N MET A 230 -8.67 13.98 -1.38
CA MET A 230 -9.20 12.67 -1.79
C MET A 230 -10.06 12.72 -3.06
N GLU A 231 -10.89 13.76 -3.21
CA GLU A 231 -11.80 13.95 -4.34
C GLU A 231 -11.06 14.09 -5.69
N LYS A 232 -9.81 14.55 -5.66
CA LYS A 232 -8.98 14.66 -6.88
C LYS A 232 -8.50 13.31 -7.41
N TYR A 233 -8.50 12.29 -6.55
CA TYR A 233 -7.97 10.97 -6.87
C TYR A 233 -9.04 9.90 -6.95
N TYR A 234 -10.22 10.06 -6.36
CA TYR A 234 -11.17 8.95 -6.22
C TYR A 234 -11.57 8.27 -7.53
N THR A 235 -11.59 9.01 -8.65
CA THR A 235 -11.88 8.48 -10.00
C THR A 235 -10.66 7.82 -10.68
N LYS A 236 -9.50 7.85 -10.04
CA LYS A 236 -8.24 7.28 -10.52
C LYS A 236 -8.01 5.88 -9.95
N SER A 237 -7.13 5.14 -10.60
CA SER A 237 -6.72 3.79 -10.19
C SER A 237 -5.90 3.79 -8.90
N SER A 238 -5.25 4.90 -8.55
CA SER A 238 -4.54 5.07 -7.28
C SER A 238 -4.45 6.54 -6.85
N LEU A 239 -3.99 6.75 -5.62
CA LEU A 239 -3.68 8.08 -5.08
C LEU A 239 -2.29 8.54 -5.51
N ASN A 240 -1.92 9.75 -5.08
CA ASN A 240 -0.63 10.33 -5.40
C ASN A 240 0.52 9.42 -4.97
N THR A 241 1.55 9.36 -5.82
CA THR A 241 2.87 8.86 -5.47
C THR A 241 3.76 10.08 -5.37
N TRP A 242 4.34 10.41 -4.20
CA TRP A 242 5.18 11.60 -4.08
C TRP A 242 6.45 11.44 -4.95
N ASN A 243 7.32 12.46 -4.97
CA ASN A 243 8.60 12.51 -5.72
C ASN A 243 9.59 11.33 -5.48
N SER A 244 9.23 10.28 -4.73
CA SER A 244 9.97 9.01 -4.64
C SER A 244 9.96 8.25 -5.97
N ILE A 245 8.92 8.42 -6.80
CA ILE A 245 8.79 7.79 -8.12
C ILE A 245 9.13 8.78 -9.24
N SER A 246 10.18 8.48 -10.03
CA SER A 246 10.46 9.20 -11.28
C SER A 246 9.58 8.65 -12.40
N SER A 247 8.76 9.49 -13.02
CA SER A 247 7.93 9.12 -14.19
C SER A 247 8.73 9.05 -15.51
N THR A 248 10.05 9.25 -15.47
CA THR A 248 10.86 9.15 -16.70
C THR A 248 10.96 7.69 -17.13
N GLY A 249 10.24 7.33 -18.20
CA GLY A 249 10.17 5.95 -18.70
C GLY A 249 9.25 5.04 -17.89
N TYR A 250 8.34 5.63 -17.11
CA TYR A 250 7.36 4.91 -16.30
C TYR A 250 6.06 5.72 -16.19
N THR A 251 4.92 5.10 -16.49
CA THR A 251 3.60 5.72 -16.36
C THR A 251 3.03 5.43 -14.97
N LEU A 252 2.80 6.48 -14.17
CA LEU A 252 2.22 6.35 -12.84
C LEU A 252 0.81 5.74 -12.91
N ILE A 253 0.49 4.83 -11.99
CA ILE A 253 -0.82 4.17 -11.95
C ILE A 253 -1.94 5.21 -11.72
N GLN A 254 -1.64 6.26 -10.96
CA GLN A 254 -2.56 7.37 -10.68
C GLN A 254 -3.07 8.08 -11.95
N SER A 255 -2.34 7.98 -13.07
CA SER A 255 -2.74 8.61 -14.33
C SER A 255 -3.90 7.90 -15.04
N PHE A 256 -4.18 6.64 -14.67
CA PHE A 256 -5.26 5.84 -15.23
C PHE A 256 -6.56 6.05 -14.44
N ASP A 257 -7.68 6.18 -15.15
CA ASP A 257 -9.01 6.21 -14.53
C ASP A 257 -9.39 4.82 -14.03
N TRP A 258 -10.09 4.74 -12.90
CA TRP A 258 -10.65 3.50 -12.38
C TRP A 258 -12.02 3.22 -13.01
N ASP A 259 -12.19 2.00 -13.51
CA ASP A 259 -13.50 1.52 -13.95
C ASP A 259 -14.26 0.88 -12.78
N PHE A 260 -15.16 1.65 -12.18
CA PHE A 260 -15.99 1.22 -11.07
C PHE A 260 -16.90 0.03 -11.40
N ALA A 261 -17.14 -0.31 -12.67
CA ALA A 261 -17.88 -1.52 -13.03
C ALA A 261 -17.11 -2.81 -12.69
N GLN A 262 -15.78 -2.74 -12.54
CA GLN A 262 -14.96 -3.90 -12.15
C GLN A 262 -15.16 -4.29 -10.69
N TYR A 263 -15.52 -3.33 -9.82
CA TYR A 263 -15.71 -3.57 -8.40
C TYR A 263 -16.76 -2.61 -7.82
N GLN A 264 -17.94 -3.15 -7.52
CA GLN A 264 -19.01 -2.45 -6.81
C GLN A 264 -19.05 -2.98 -5.36
N PRO A 265 -18.61 -2.20 -4.36
CA PRO A 265 -18.66 -2.60 -2.97
C PRO A 265 -20.10 -2.64 -2.45
N ASP A 266 -20.40 -3.56 -1.56
CA ASP A 266 -21.67 -3.56 -0.82
C ASP A 266 -21.66 -2.48 0.27
N CYS A 267 -20.49 -2.24 0.86
CA CYS A 267 -20.27 -1.23 1.90
C CYS A 267 -18.96 -0.47 1.69
N ILE A 268 -19.01 0.85 1.82
CA ILE A 268 -17.87 1.77 1.76
C ILE A 268 -17.70 2.40 3.13
N VAL A 269 -16.49 2.37 3.68
CA VAL A 269 -16.13 3.08 4.90
C VAL A 269 -15.22 4.25 4.54
N ILE A 270 -15.61 5.46 4.93
CA ILE A 270 -14.82 6.68 4.78
C ILE A 270 -14.28 7.06 6.15
N ASN A 271 -12.97 6.87 6.36
CA ASN A 271 -12.25 7.24 7.58
C ASN A 271 -11.31 8.41 7.27
N LEU A 272 -11.88 9.61 7.14
CA LEU A 272 -11.18 10.84 6.77
C LEU A 272 -11.66 12.02 7.63
N GLY A 273 -10.73 12.93 7.92
CA GLY A 273 -10.95 14.13 8.75
C GLY A 273 -9.78 14.42 9.69
N THR A 274 -8.97 13.40 10.02
CA THR A 274 -7.80 13.52 10.89
C THR A 274 -6.82 14.61 10.39
N ASN A 275 -6.54 14.59 9.08
CA ASN A 275 -5.58 15.51 8.48
C ASN A 275 -6.15 16.91 8.27
N ASP A 276 -7.45 17.01 7.99
CA ASP A 276 -8.18 18.28 7.91
C ASP A 276 -8.11 19.06 9.22
N TRP A 277 -8.14 18.36 10.36
CA TRP A 277 -8.01 18.97 11.68
C TRP A 277 -6.68 19.71 11.89
N SER A 278 -5.62 19.34 11.17
CA SER A 278 -4.34 20.09 11.22
C SER A 278 -4.49 21.55 10.77
N TYR A 279 -5.51 21.86 9.98
CA TYR A 279 -5.91 23.22 9.61
C TYR A 279 -7.01 23.76 10.53
N PHE A 280 -8.13 23.03 10.62
CA PHE A 280 -9.35 23.51 11.31
C PHE A 280 -9.20 23.63 12.83
N GLY A 281 -8.25 22.93 13.44
CA GLY A 281 -7.93 23.11 14.86
C GLY A 281 -7.50 24.54 15.23
N SER A 282 -7.15 25.35 14.23
CA SER A 282 -6.87 26.79 14.38
C SER A 282 -7.80 27.72 13.58
N HIS A 283 -8.77 27.17 12.85
CA HIS A 283 -9.71 27.89 11.97
C HIS A 283 -11.14 27.33 12.13
N ILE A 284 -11.60 27.17 13.37
CA ILE A 284 -12.87 26.48 13.68
C ILE A 284 -14.08 27.17 13.03
N GLU A 285 -13.99 28.49 12.83
CA GLU A 285 -14.99 29.32 12.16
C GLU A 285 -15.14 29.04 10.66
N GLU A 286 -14.24 28.26 10.08
CA GLU A 286 -14.23 27.91 8.65
C GLU A 286 -14.68 26.46 8.39
N THR A 287 -15.11 25.72 9.43
CA THR A 287 -15.46 24.29 9.34
C THR A 287 -16.61 23.99 8.39
N ASP A 288 -17.48 24.96 8.09
CA ASP A 288 -18.51 24.85 7.04
C ASP A 288 -17.90 24.43 5.67
N ASN A 289 -16.66 24.85 5.37
CA ASN A 289 -15.97 24.43 4.14
C ASN A 289 -15.67 22.93 4.10
N PHE A 290 -15.33 22.35 5.26
CA PHE A 290 -15.13 20.91 5.41
C PHE A 290 -16.45 20.18 5.22
N GLU A 291 -17.53 20.67 5.83
CA GLU A 291 -18.87 20.08 5.69
C GLU A 291 -19.34 20.04 4.23
N GLU A 292 -19.25 21.18 3.52
CA GLU A 292 -19.60 21.26 2.10
C GLU A 292 -18.79 20.29 1.25
N SER A 293 -17.47 20.23 1.49
CA SER A 293 -16.57 19.35 0.72
C SER A 293 -16.80 17.87 1.01
N TYR A 294 -17.16 17.54 2.24
CA TYR A 294 -17.51 16.17 2.61
C TYR A 294 -18.82 15.75 1.95
N ALA A 295 -19.85 16.62 1.96
CA ALA A 295 -21.11 16.35 1.28
C ALA A 295 -20.93 16.19 -0.25
N ASP A 296 -20.08 16.99 -0.87
CA ASP A 296 -19.73 16.85 -2.29
C ASP A 296 -18.95 15.55 -2.57
N PHE A 297 -18.06 15.16 -1.66
CA PHE A 297 -17.36 13.88 -1.75
C PHE A 297 -18.32 12.70 -1.63
N LEU A 298 -19.32 12.76 -0.75
CA LEU A 298 -20.37 11.74 -0.65
C LEU A 298 -21.15 11.59 -1.96
N LYS A 299 -21.50 12.70 -2.63
CA LYS A 299 -22.13 12.67 -3.95
C LYS A 299 -21.24 11.96 -4.97
N MET A 300 -19.93 12.28 -4.99
CA MET A 300 -18.98 11.61 -5.87
C MET A 300 -18.88 10.09 -5.59
N VAL A 301 -18.85 9.68 -4.32
CA VAL A 301 -18.81 8.26 -3.93
C VAL A 301 -20.10 7.57 -4.36
N ARG A 302 -21.28 8.16 -4.10
CA ARG A 302 -22.58 7.62 -4.48
C ARG A 302 -22.73 7.48 -6.00
N ASP A 303 -22.30 8.49 -6.77
CA ASP A 303 -22.39 8.47 -8.24
C ASP A 303 -21.62 7.31 -8.88
N ASN A 304 -20.51 6.90 -8.25
CA ASN A 304 -19.68 5.78 -8.73
C ASN A 304 -20.07 4.42 -8.12
N ASN A 305 -20.83 4.43 -7.01
CA ASN A 305 -21.24 3.23 -6.26
C ASN A 305 -22.71 3.35 -5.84
N PRO A 306 -23.66 3.24 -6.78
CA PRO A 306 -25.06 3.59 -6.56
C PRO A 306 -25.74 2.80 -5.43
N ASP A 307 -25.36 1.53 -5.24
CA ASP A 307 -26.04 0.61 -4.31
C ASP A 307 -25.32 0.44 -2.96
N ALA A 308 -24.11 0.98 -2.80
CA ALA A 308 -23.29 0.74 -1.61
C ALA A 308 -23.85 1.42 -0.36
N LYS A 309 -23.79 0.80 0.81
CA LYS A 309 -23.98 1.53 2.06
C LYS A 309 -22.72 2.30 2.41
N ILE A 310 -22.83 3.56 2.81
CA ILE A 310 -21.66 4.41 3.09
C ILE A 310 -21.59 4.69 4.59
N ILE A 311 -20.46 4.40 5.23
CA ILE A 311 -20.22 4.67 6.65
C ILE A 311 -19.12 5.71 6.77
N CYS A 312 -19.44 6.86 7.34
CA CYS A 312 -18.49 7.93 7.62
C CYS A 312 -18.03 7.81 9.07
N THR A 313 -16.73 7.67 9.29
CA THR A 313 -16.18 7.38 10.62
C THR A 313 -14.93 8.22 10.91
N LEU A 314 -14.71 8.52 12.19
CA LEU A 314 -13.54 9.26 12.67
C LEU A 314 -13.37 8.98 14.16
N GLY A 315 -12.13 8.95 14.68
CA GLY A 315 -11.91 9.03 16.12
C GLY A 315 -10.64 8.41 16.70
N MET A 316 -10.03 7.43 16.02
CA MET A 316 -8.85 6.72 16.54
C MET A 316 -7.71 7.68 16.94
N MET A 317 -7.50 8.75 16.18
CA MET A 317 -6.50 9.80 16.46
C MET A 317 -7.12 11.15 16.86
N GLY A 318 -8.36 11.14 17.36
CA GLY A 318 -9.17 12.32 17.66
C GLY A 318 -10.41 12.40 16.78
N ALA A 319 -11.47 13.02 17.31
CA ALA A 319 -12.80 13.08 16.70
C ALA A 319 -13.33 14.52 16.57
N ASP A 320 -12.47 15.54 16.63
CA ASP A 320 -12.89 16.94 16.72
C ASP A 320 -13.80 17.40 15.56
N LEU A 321 -13.64 16.83 14.36
CA LEU A 321 -14.49 17.10 13.19
C LEU A 321 -15.68 16.15 13.05
N PHE A 322 -15.88 15.19 13.96
CA PHE A 322 -16.95 14.19 13.80
C PHE A 322 -18.34 14.82 13.75
N GLY A 323 -18.61 15.84 14.58
CA GLY A 323 -19.87 16.59 14.51
C GLY A 323 -20.08 17.32 13.17
N ASN A 324 -19.00 17.76 12.51
CA ASN A 324 -19.07 18.32 11.16
C ASN A 324 -19.36 17.24 10.11
N ILE A 325 -18.83 16.02 10.29
CA ILE A 325 -19.18 14.87 9.45
C ILE A 325 -20.68 14.54 9.58
N GLU A 326 -21.24 14.56 10.80
CA GLU A 326 -22.68 14.39 11.02
C GLU A 326 -23.50 15.47 10.28
N SER A 327 -23.12 16.75 10.42
CA SER A 327 -23.76 17.85 9.70
C SER A 327 -23.71 17.69 8.17
N ALA A 328 -22.57 17.24 7.63
CA ALA A 328 -22.40 17.01 6.20
C ALA A 328 -23.28 15.86 5.70
N VAL A 329 -23.34 14.75 6.45
CA VAL A 329 -24.20 13.61 6.14
C VAL A 329 -25.67 14.03 6.19
N ASP A 330 -26.12 14.72 7.24
CA ASP A 330 -27.50 15.21 7.36
C ASP A 330 -27.89 16.15 6.21
N SER A 331 -26.96 17.02 5.80
CA SER A 331 -27.14 17.93 4.66
C SER A 331 -27.26 17.16 3.35
N TYR A 332 -26.36 16.20 3.11
CA TYR A 332 -26.39 15.30 1.95
C TYR A 332 -27.72 14.53 1.88
N LYS A 333 -28.17 13.93 2.98
CA LYS A 333 -29.44 13.19 3.06
C LYS A 333 -30.63 14.09 2.77
N THR A 334 -30.65 15.29 3.36
CA THR A 334 -31.72 16.27 3.16
C THR A 334 -31.81 16.72 1.70
N GLU A 335 -30.67 16.90 1.02
CA GLU A 335 -30.61 17.33 -0.38
C GLU A 335 -31.01 16.22 -1.35
N THR A 336 -30.55 15.00 -1.12
CA THR A 336 -30.63 13.89 -2.09
C THR A 336 -31.77 12.91 -1.81
N GLY A 337 -32.19 12.78 -0.55
CA GLY A 337 -33.11 11.75 -0.07
C GLY A 337 -32.48 10.35 0.05
N ASP A 338 -31.16 10.23 -0.09
CA ASP A 338 -30.44 8.97 0.11
C ASP A 338 -30.22 8.70 1.61
N GLU A 339 -30.85 7.65 2.13
CA GLU A 339 -30.77 7.29 3.55
C GLU A 339 -29.67 6.28 3.86
N GLU A 340 -29.01 5.69 2.87
CA GLU A 340 -28.01 4.62 3.01
C GLU A 340 -26.60 5.17 3.29
N VAL A 341 -26.54 6.25 4.08
CA VAL A 341 -25.31 6.87 4.59
C VAL A 341 -25.40 6.94 6.12
N TYR A 342 -24.36 6.51 6.81
CA TYR A 342 -24.34 6.32 8.26
C TYR A 342 -23.09 6.98 8.85
N THR A 343 -23.14 7.34 10.12
CA THR A 343 -22.00 7.88 10.87
C THR A 343 -21.65 6.98 12.06
N LEU A 344 -20.36 6.86 12.36
CA LEU A 344 -19.87 6.16 13.55
C LEU A 344 -18.64 6.87 14.11
N GLU A 345 -18.71 7.38 15.33
CA GLU A 345 -17.54 7.87 16.06
C GLU A 345 -16.77 6.67 16.62
N LEU A 346 -15.45 6.68 16.47
CA LEU A 346 -14.56 5.65 17.03
C LEU A 346 -13.92 6.16 18.31
N GLU A 347 -13.76 5.26 19.27
CA GLU A 347 -12.99 5.53 20.47
C GLU A 347 -11.50 5.76 20.13
N THR A 348 -10.90 6.73 20.82
CA THR A 348 -9.49 7.06 20.64
C THR A 348 -8.57 5.94 21.15
N ILE A 349 -7.29 5.97 20.76
CA ILE A 349 -6.26 5.04 21.22
C ILE A 349 -6.16 5.05 22.76
N ASP A 350 -6.33 3.88 23.39
CA ASP A 350 -5.99 3.73 24.81
C ASP A 350 -4.47 3.56 24.93
N LYS A 351 -3.79 4.67 25.23
CA LYS A 351 -2.34 4.71 25.45
C LYS A 351 -1.83 3.63 26.42
N THR A 352 -2.60 3.26 27.44
CA THR A 352 -2.17 2.36 28.52
C THR A 352 -2.16 0.91 28.07
N SER A 353 -3.22 0.47 27.40
CA SER A 353 -3.37 -0.93 26.96
C SER A 353 -2.91 -1.18 25.53
N GLU A 354 -2.98 -0.18 24.66
CA GLU A 354 -2.77 -0.35 23.21
C GLU A 354 -1.48 0.29 22.72
N GLY A 355 -1.08 1.40 23.34
CA GLY A 355 0.13 2.15 22.97
C GLY A 355 0.02 2.88 21.64
N TYR A 356 1.11 3.53 21.25
CA TYR A 356 1.21 4.31 20.01
C TYR A 356 2.31 3.76 19.10
N GLY A 357 2.03 3.75 17.80
CA GLY A 357 3.00 3.62 16.74
C GLY A 357 3.65 4.96 16.39
N VAL A 358 4.54 4.94 15.39
CA VAL A 358 5.24 6.13 14.88
C VAL A 358 4.28 7.31 14.66
N ASP A 359 4.71 8.51 15.03
CA ASP A 359 3.91 9.74 14.88
C ASP A 359 2.53 9.66 15.54
N TYR A 360 2.42 8.90 16.64
CA TYR A 360 1.19 8.70 17.42
C TYR A 360 0.08 7.92 16.69
N HIS A 361 0.42 7.18 15.63
CA HIS A 361 -0.55 6.35 14.90
C HIS A 361 -1.01 5.13 15.72
N PRO A 362 -2.18 4.56 15.41
CA PRO A 362 -2.68 3.38 16.09
C PRO A 362 -1.84 2.15 15.78
N MET A 363 -1.54 1.38 16.83
CA MET A 363 -0.89 0.06 16.68
C MET A 363 -1.92 -1.01 16.33
N ALA A 364 -1.44 -2.24 16.08
CA ALA A 364 -2.30 -3.41 15.83
C ALA A 364 -3.35 -3.62 16.95
N ALA A 365 -3.03 -3.28 18.21
CA ALA A 365 -3.95 -3.40 19.34
C ALA A 365 -5.21 -2.53 19.16
N THR A 366 -5.07 -1.23 18.92
CA THR A 366 -6.21 -0.32 18.66
C THR A 366 -6.98 -0.76 17.42
N ASN A 367 -6.27 -1.12 16.34
CA ASN A 367 -6.90 -1.60 15.11
C ASN A 367 -7.76 -2.86 15.33
N THR A 368 -7.27 -3.79 16.15
CA THR A 368 -8.01 -5.02 16.51
C THR A 368 -9.25 -4.70 17.35
N ARG A 369 -9.14 -3.80 18.32
CA ARG A 369 -10.29 -3.36 19.14
C ARG A 369 -11.36 -2.71 18.26
N VAL A 370 -10.98 -1.75 17.41
CA VAL A 370 -11.90 -1.07 16.49
C VAL A 370 -12.59 -2.08 15.57
N ALA A 371 -11.84 -3.03 15.00
CA ALA A 371 -12.40 -4.07 14.14
C ALA A 371 -13.40 -4.98 14.87
N ALA A 372 -13.05 -5.44 16.07
CA ALA A 372 -13.83 -6.46 16.79
C ALA A 372 -14.97 -5.91 17.65
N GLU A 373 -14.84 -4.68 18.14
CA GLU A 373 -15.73 -4.13 19.19
C GLU A 373 -16.54 -2.92 18.72
N GLU A 374 -16.17 -2.28 17.61
CA GLU A 374 -16.83 -1.05 17.13
C GLU A 374 -17.31 -1.15 15.68
N LEU A 375 -16.42 -0.97 14.71
CA LEU A 375 -16.78 -0.81 13.31
C LEU A 375 -17.23 -2.13 12.66
N GLY A 376 -16.58 -3.25 12.97
CA GLY A 376 -17.02 -4.57 12.49
C GLY A 376 -18.45 -4.90 12.93
N PRO A 377 -18.79 -4.82 14.24
CA PRO A 377 -20.15 -4.97 14.72
C PRO A 377 -21.16 -4.00 14.09
N PHE A 378 -20.77 -2.74 13.86
CA PHE A 378 -21.63 -1.75 13.22
C PHE A 378 -21.92 -2.09 11.75
N ILE A 379 -20.92 -2.51 10.98
CA ILE A 379 -21.10 -3.00 9.61
C ILE A 379 -22.00 -4.24 9.62
N ALA A 380 -21.80 -5.16 10.57
CA ALA A 380 -22.61 -6.37 10.69
C ALA A 380 -24.09 -6.06 10.89
N GLU A 381 -24.40 -5.07 11.74
CA GLU A 381 -25.77 -4.59 11.97
C GLU A 381 -26.37 -3.96 10.71
N ILE A 382 -25.65 -3.03 10.07
CA ILE A 382 -26.14 -2.29 8.90
C ILE A 382 -26.34 -3.20 7.69
N MET A 383 -25.45 -4.16 7.49
CA MET A 383 -25.48 -5.08 6.34
C MET A 383 -26.32 -6.35 6.59
N ASP A 384 -26.79 -6.58 7.83
CA ASP A 384 -27.35 -7.87 8.27
C ASP A 384 -26.39 -9.03 7.97
N TRP A 385 -25.10 -8.80 8.21
CA TRP A 385 -24.05 -9.79 7.99
C TRP A 385 -23.61 -10.42 9.30
N LYS A 386 -23.25 -11.70 9.24
CA LYS A 386 -22.59 -12.35 10.36
C LYS A 386 -21.12 -11.96 10.40
N LEU A 387 -20.72 -11.32 11.50
CA LEU A 387 -19.31 -11.08 11.83
C LEU A 387 -18.67 -12.36 12.37
N GLY A 388 -17.56 -12.78 11.76
CA GLY A 388 -16.72 -13.88 12.22
C GLY A 388 -15.71 -13.44 13.28
N THR A 389 -14.64 -14.23 13.41
CA THR A 389 -13.46 -13.89 14.20
C THR A 389 -12.28 -13.71 13.26
N MET A 390 -11.33 -12.85 13.60
CA MET A 390 -10.09 -12.72 12.83
C MET A 390 -9.42 -14.09 12.72
N PRO A 391 -9.10 -14.57 11.50
CA PRO A 391 -8.38 -15.83 11.32
C PRO A 391 -7.01 -15.79 12.02
N ASP A 392 -6.58 -16.92 12.58
CA ASP A 392 -5.19 -17.11 12.98
C ASP A 392 -4.39 -17.53 11.74
N ASP A 393 -4.08 -16.54 10.90
CA ASP A 393 -3.31 -16.67 9.67
C ASP A 393 -1.83 -16.34 9.88
N GLY A 394 -1.41 -16.03 11.12
CA GLY A 394 -0.05 -15.59 11.42
C GLY A 394 0.23 -14.10 11.21
N THR A 395 -0.71 -13.32 10.68
CA THR A 395 -0.52 -11.89 10.35
C THR A 395 -0.24 -11.05 11.59
N LEU A 396 -1.03 -11.24 12.63
CA LEU A 396 -0.93 -10.50 13.90
C LEU A 396 0.15 -11.05 14.84
N THR A 397 0.61 -12.28 14.64
CA THR A 397 1.44 -13.01 15.62
C THR A 397 2.91 -13.14 15.20
N HIS A 398 3.24 -13.08 13.91
CA HIS A 398 4.62 -13.18 13.43
C HIS A 398 5.39 -11.85 13.48
N THR A 399 6.63 -11.93 14.00
CA THR A 399 7.70 -10.91 13.90
C THR A 399 9.08 -11.61 13.89
N PRO A 400 10.09 -11.17 13.12
CA PRO A 400 10.12 -10.05 12.17
C PRO A 400 10.04 -10.49 10.67
N ASP A 401 10.08 -9.50 9.79
CA ASP A 401 10.01 -9.62 8.33
C ASP A 401 11.16 -10.46 7.72
N ASP A 402 10.88 -11.74 7.49
CA ASP A 402 11.83 -12.72 6.94
C ASP A 402 11.63 -12.97 5.43
N LEU A 403 11.27 -11.93 4.65
CA LEU A 403 11.13 -12.07 3.19
C LEU A 403 12.50 -12.42 2.56
N VAL A 404 12.56 -13.59 1.93
CA VAL A 404 13.71 -14.04 1.15
C VAL A 404 13.50 -13.65 -0.30
N VAL A 405 14.29 -12.69 -0.77
CA VAL A 405 14.24 -12.19 -2.16
C VAL A 405 15.28 -12.92 -3.01
N GLY A 406 14.82 -13.57 -4.09
CA GLY A 406 15.64 -14.23 -5.09
C GLY A 406 16.05 -13.31 -6.26
N GLU A 407 16.83 -13.85 -7.18
CA GLU A 407 17.16 -13.16 -8.45
C GLU A 407 15.94 -13.15 -9.38
N TYR A 408 15.78 -12.08 -10.15
CA TYR A 408 14.70 -11.96 -11.15
C TYR A 408 14.94 -12.91 -12.32
N HIS A 409 13.89 -13.60 -12.79
CA HIS A 409 13.96 -14.50 -13.94
C HIS A 409 13.35 -13.83 -15.18
N GLU A 410 14.16 -13.60 -16.22
CA GLU A 410 13.66 -13.13 -17.51
C GLU A 410 12.92 -14.25 -18.25
N GLN A 411 11.70 -13.94 -18.70
CA GLN A 411 10.99 -14.78 -19.64
C GLN A 411 11.79 -14.78 -20.95
N ARG A 412 12.39 -15.92 -21.31
CA ARG A 412 13.06 -16.06 -22.60
C ARG A 412 11.98 -16.03 -23.69
N GLU A 413 11.98 -15.01 -24.52
CA GLU A 413 11.25 -15.07 -25.78
C GLU A 413 11.72 -16.33 -26.52
N ASN A 414 10.80 -17.25 -26.82
CA ASN A 414 11.09 -18.32 -27.75
C ASN A 414 11.42 -17.64 -29.08
N GLN A 415 12.71 -17.50 -29.40
CA GLN A 415 13.12 -17.34 -30.78
C GLN A 415 12.60 -18.57 -31.50
N ASP A 416 11.53 -18.39 -32.28
CA ASP A 416 11.10 -19.38 -33.25
C ASP A 416 12.33 -19.81 -34.04
N ASP A 417 12.65 -21.10 -33.94
CA ASP A 417 13.71 -21.80 -34.65
C ASP A 417 13.40 -21.79 -36.16
N GLU A 418 13.51 -20.63 -36.82
CA GLU A 418 13.74 -20.56 -38.27
C GLU A 418 15.23 -20.73 -38.55
N SER A 419 15.73 -21.94 -38.31
CA SER A 419 16.99 -22.39 -38.88
C SER A 419 16.80 -22.66 -40.38
N SER A 420 16.71 -21.62 -41.21
CA SER A 420 16.98 -21.74 -42.64
C SER A 420 18.42 -21.36 -42.91
N ALA A 421 19.28 -22.38 -42.95
CA ALA A 421 20.65 -22.26 -43.39
C ALA A 421 20.72 -21.72 -44.84
N ALA A 422 21.49 -20.66 -45.06
CA ALA A 422 22.08 -20.35 -46.36
C ALA A 422 23.51 -19.82 -46.17
N PRO A 423 24.46 -20.20 -47.05
CA PRO A 423 25.88 -20.27 -46.72
C PRO A 423 26.64 -18.96 -46.95
N GLU A 424 27.79 -18.90 -46.29
CA GLU A 424 28.84 -17.88 -46.43
C GLU A 424 29.20 -17.57 -47.89
N SER A 425 29.37 -16.27 -48.18
CA SER A 425 30.25 -15.81 -49.26
C SER A 425 31.13 -14.67 -48.78
N SER A 426 32.43 -14.97 -48.74
CA SER A 426 33.57 -14.10 -48.50
C SER A 426 33.66 -12.88 -49.43
N ALA A 427 34.04 -11.72 -48.89
CA ALA A 427 35.01 -10.83 -49.55
C ALA A 427 35.60 -9.83 -48.53
N ALA A 428 36.92 -9.82 -48.45
CA ALA A 428 37.74 -8.85 -47.74
C ALA A 428 38.24 -7.79 -48.73
N ASP A 429 38.32 -6.53 -48.30
CA ASP A 429 39.40 -5.54 -48.52
C ASP A 429 38.96 -4.22 -47.87
N SER A 430 39.68 -3.63 -46.91
CA SER A 430 40.86 -2.74 -47.06
C SER A 430 40.57 -1.57 -48.03
N SER A 431 40.91 -0.30 -47.80
CA SER A 431 41.86 0.41 -46.95
C SER A 431 41.64 1.93 -47.17
N ASP A 432 42.20 2.75 -46.27
CA ASP A 432 42.71 4.12 -46.49
C ASP A 432 41.72 5.25 -46.87
N ALA A 433 41.53 6.29 -46.05
CA ALA A 433 42.44 7.34 -45.57
C ALA A 433 42.39 8.64 -46.41
N SER A 434 42.08 9.71 -45.67
CA SER A 434 42.62 11.07 -45.78
C SER A 434 42.00 12.09 -46.76
N SER A 435 41.72 13.24 -46.14
CA SER A 435 42.16 14.60 -46.52
C SER A 435 41.21 15.52 -47.29
N GLY A 436 41.29 16.80 -46.87
CA GLY A 436 41.02 18.00 -47.68
C GLY A 436 39.62 18.60 -47.46
N SER A 437 39.39 19.51 -46.51
CA SER A 437 39.74 20.95 -46.49
C SER A 437 39.12 21.78 -47.63
N GLU A 438 38.30 22.77 -47.23
CA GLU A 438 38.12 24.10 -47.84
C GLU A 438 37.47 24.14 -49.25
N SER A 439 36.60 25.07 -49.63
CA SER A 439 36.15 26.35 -49.09
C SER A 439 34.96 26.87 -49.94
N ALA A 440 34.19 27.75 -49.30
CA ALA A 440 33.64 29.00 -49.83
C ALA A 440 32.50 29.04 -50.88
N SER A 441 31.51 29.84 -50.48
CA SER A 441 30.84 30.93 -51.21
C SER A 441 29.50 30.66 -51.88
N SER A 442 28.45 31.26 -51.31
CA SER A 442 27.78 32.49 -51.80
C SER A 442 26.31 32.44 -51.35
N ASP A 443 25.90 33.38 -50.49
CA ASP A 443 25.01 34.51 -50.80
C ASP A 443 23.56 34.07 -51.05
N SER A 444 22.50 34.64 -50.49
CA SER A 444 22.26 35.91 -49.80
C SER A 444 20.76 35.99 -49.42
N ASN A 445 20.41 37.05 -48.68
CA ASN A 445 19.07 37.59 -48.33
C ASN A 445 18.42 37.08 -47.03
N ASN A 446 18.49 37.82 -45.91
CA ASN A 446 17.97 39.18 -45.59
C ASN A 446 16.46 39.19 -45.33
N SER A 447 16.02 39.26 -44.06
CA SER A 447 15.58 40.55 -43.48
C SER A 447 15.20 40.47 -41.99
N SER A 448 15.61 41.53 -41.28
CA SER A 448 14.93 42.23 -40.16
C SER A 448 14.50 41.44 -38.91
N ASN A 449 15.18 41.50 -37.75
CA ASN A 449 15.40 42.64 -36.82
C ASN A 449 14.22 42.90 -35.87
N GLN A 450 14.30 42.47 -34.60
CA GLN A 450 14.38 43.36 -33.42
C GLN A 450 14.42 42.60 -32.08
N THR A 451 15.58 42.78 -31.42
CA THR A 451 15.82 43.06 -29.99
C THR A 451 14.69 42.93 -28.96
N GLY A 452 14.98 42.14 -27.92
CA GLY A 452 14.30 42.17 -26.62
C GLY A 452 15.13 41.45 -25.55
N THR A 453 16.22 42.07 -25.10
CA THR A 453 16.97 41.66 -23.91
C THR A 453 16.15 41.96 -22.65
N THR A 454 15.81 40.95 -21.86
CA THR A 454 15.72 41.09 -20.40
C THR A 454 16.22 39.83 -19.72
N THR A 455 17.07 40.09 -18.73
CA THR A 455 17.78 39.20 -17.83
C THR A 455 16.82 38.38 -16.96
N ASN A 456 17.03 37.07 -16.88
CA ASN A 456 16.34 36.18 -15.96
C ASN A 456 17.32 35.75 -14.85
N PRO A 457 17.15 36.18 -13.59
CA PRO A 457 17.86 35.59 -12.47
C PRO A 457 16.95 34.65 -11.65
N ASN A 458 17.55 33.52 -11.26
CA ASN A 458 17.19 32.66 -10.13
C ASN A 458 15.93 31.79 -10.20
N ASN A 459 16.14 30.59 -10.77
CA ASN A 459 16.19 29.32 -10.05
C ASN A 459 15.79 29.37 -8.55
N SER A 460 14.65 28.76 -8.19
CA SER A 460 14.42 28.21 -6.85
C SER A 460 13.58 26.93 -6.93
N ASN A 461 14.29 25.83 -7.16
CA ASN A 461 13.91 24.53 -6.63
C ASN A 461 13.86 24.63 -5.10
N GLN A 462 12.69 24.45 -4.49
CA GLN A 462 12.60 24.02 -3.09
C GLN A 462 11.66 22.82 -2.97
N ASN A 463 12.32 21.66 -2.81
CA ASN A 463 11.81 20.44 -2.21
C ASN A 463 11.24 20.71 -0.81
N PRO A 464 10.10 20.13 -0.44
CA PRO A 464 9.85 19.73 0.94
C PRO A 464 10.27 18.26 1.05
N THR A 465 11.55 18.02 1.26
CA THR A 465 12.01 16.75 1.85
C THR A 465 11.87 16.89 3.36
N THR A 466 11.08 16.00 3.95
CA THR A 466 11.31 15.35 5.26
C THR A 466 12.37 16.03 6.12
N GLY A 467 11.93 16.89 7.05
CA GLY A 467 12.86 17.60 7.92
C GLY A 467 12.25 18.79 8.67
N LEU A 468 11.11 18.59 9.35
CA LEU A 468 10.72 19.48 10.45
C LEU A 468 10.73 18.68 11.75
N ALA A 469 11.95 18.43 12.24
CA ALA A 469 12.18 18.49 13.67
C ALA A 469 11.96 19.96 14.10
N GLY A 470 10.77 20.26 14.60
CA GLY A 470 10.40 21.61 15.02
C GLY A 470 9.31 21.56 16.06
N GLY A 471 9.70 21.36 17.32
CA GLY A 471 8.99 21.81 18.53
C GLY A 471 7.51 21.46 18.62
N MET A 472 7.21 20.39 19.37
CA MET A 472 5.94 20.25 20.07
C MET A 472 5.58 21.57 20.76
N ALA A 473 4.50 22.20 20.30
CA ALA A 473 3.64 23.01 21.16
C ALA A 473 2.36 22.21 21.36
N MET A 474 2.43 21.25 22.30
CA MET A 474 1.25 20.64 22.89
C MET A 474 0.41 21.76 23.54
N ILE A 475 -0.78 22.03 23.03
CA ILE A 475 -1.84 22.61 23.87
C ILE A 475 -2.41 21.44 24.65
N ALA A 476 -1.85 21.21 25.83
CA ALA A 476 -2.46 20.34 26.82
C ALA A 476 -3.79 20.97 27.28
N LEU A 477 -4.92 20.48 26.76
CA LEU A 477 -6.24 20.74 27.32
C LEU A 477 -6.37 19.97 28.64
N MET A 478 -5.89 20.58 29.73
CA MET A 478 -6.27 20.15 31.07
C MET A 478 -7.75 20.47 31.29
N GLY A 479 -8.59 19.43 31.28
CA GLY A 479 -9.96 19.49 31.78
C GLY A 479 -9.99 19.97 33.22
N GLY A 480 -10.44 21.21 33.42
CA GLY A 480 -10.64 21.80 34.74
C GLY A 480 -11.83 21.17 35.46
N ALA A 481 -11.56 20.29 36.42
CA ALA A 481 -12.55 19.86 37.39
C ALA A 481 -12.91 21.02 38.33
N VAL A 482 -14.12 21.57 38.19
CA VAL A 482 -14.68 22.58 39.10
C VAL A 482 -15.11 21.89 40.40
N ILE A 483 -14.30 22.03 41.44
CA ILE A 483 -14.69 21.67 42.81
C ILE A 483 -15.53 22.83 43.38
N MET A 484 -16.85 22.63 43.45
CA MET A 484 -17.74 23.49 44.24
C MET A 484 -17.46 23.28 45.73
N SER A 485 -16.84 24.25 46.40
CA SER A 485 -16.79 24.28 47.86
C SER A 485 -18.05 24.96 48.41
N LYS A 486 -18.78 24.22 49.24
CA LYS A 486 -19.92 24.72 50.02
C LYS A 486 -19.40 25.67 51.10
N ARG A 487 -19.91 26.91 51.10
CA ARG A 487 -19.87 27.80 52.28
C ARG A 487 -20.59 27.11 53.46
N LYS A 488 -19.94 27.08 54.61
CA LYS A 488 -20.60 27.00 55.92
C LYS A 488 -20.10 28.17 56.77
N GLU A 489 -21.10 28.94 57.21
CA GLU A 489 -21.17 29.97 58.26
C GLU A 489 -20.27 31.21 58.14
#